data_AF-A0A316HZ94-F1
#
_entry.id   AF-A0A316HZ94-F1
#
_cell.length_a   1.000
_cell.length_b   1.000
_cell.length_c   1.000
_cell.angle_alpha   90.00
_cell.angle_beta   90.00
_cell.angle_gamma   90.00
#
_symmetry.space_group_name_H-M   'P 1'
#
loop_
_entity.id
_entity.type
_entity.pdbx_description
1 polymer ?
#
loop_
_entity_poly.entity_id
_entity_poly.type
_entity_poly.pdbx_seq_one_letter_code
_entity_poly.pdbx_strand_id
1 'polypeptide(L)'
;MRLPAPRGHMSSALVAALRRPPVPRPALLVSAGTREIFFDDDFQLSLWICYELRTRGFDDVHASWEDHPALAQFHAALETRWEESLRSLTEATQPAELSGEGLAELRKHHAFWQPRREMRSVLRDIQGDAYGARSSRAHSVLFTVTVRDLDPAGVDEMPALTLSLVNALSLFGLHQRLVGALVGFLTAVDTIGGDPFAQLLPVQCPPDDVRLGFTACHELHARLTQHVHASLQAGRTSLRGRWLVSQGRVNVGC
;
A
#
# COMPACT_ATOMS: atom_id res chain seq x y z
N MET A 1 -10.30 -16.40 4.16
CA MET A 1 -10.70 -15.15 4.87
C MET A 1 -12.12 -14.84 4.46
N ARG A 2 -12.98 -14.32 5.36
CA ARG A 2 -14.33 -13.86 4.99
C ARG A 2 -14.32 -12.40 4.51
N LEU A 3 -15.32 -12.02 3.73
CA LEU A 3 -15.54 -10.63 3.32
C LEU A 3 -15.68 -9.71 4.54
N PRO A 4 -15.04 -8.53 4.51
CA PRO A 4 -15.09 -7.57 5.63
C PRO A 4 -16.47 -6.91 5.76
N ALA A 5 -16.70 -6.28 6.91
CA ALA A 5 -17.87 -5.44 7.15
C ALA A 5 -17.85 -4.21 6.23
N PRO A 6 -18.96 -3.92 5.51
CA PRO A 6 -19.00 -2.78 4.60
C PRO A 6 -18.98 -1.45 5.35
N ARG A 7 -18.43 -0.41 4.72
CA ARG A 7 -18.21 0.93 5.29
C ARG A 7 -19.00 2.05 4.60
N GLY A 8 -19.77 1.71 3.58
CA GLY A 8 -20.65 2.64 2.88
C GLY A 8 -21.46 1.94 1.80
N HIS A 9 -22.10 2.73 0.95
CA HIS A 9 -23.02 2.21 -0.06
C HIS A 9 -22.34 1.30 -1.09
N MET A 10 -21.11 1.64 -1.50
CA MET A 10 -20.39 0.90 -2.53
C MET A 10 -19.93 -0.47 -2.02
N SER A 11 -19.25 -0.51 -0.87
CA SER A 11 -18.83 -1.76 -0.22
C SER A 11 -20.03 -2.60 0.21
N SER A 12 -21.13 -1.99 0.66
CA SER A 12 -22.37 -2.72 0.98
C SER A 12 -22.93 -3.44 -0.24
N ALA A 13 -23.04 -2.73 -1.37
CA ALA A 13 -23.54 -3.31 -2.62
C ALA A 13 -22.62 -4.42 -3.13
N LEU A 14 -21.29 -4.18 -3.09
CA LEU A 14 -20.28 -5.16 -3.50
C LEU A 14 -20.35 -6.43 -2.66
N VAL A 15 -20.28 -6.32 -1.33
CA VAL A 15 -20.33 -7.48 -0.42
C VAL A 15 -21.64 -8.25 -0.56
N ALA A 16 -22.77 -7.56 -0.69
CA ALA A 16 -24.07 -8.21 -0.89
C ALA A 16 -24.15 -8.96 -2.23
N ALA A 17 -23.59 -8.40 -3.31
CA ALA A 17 -23.56 -9.02 -4.62
C ALA A 17 -22.65 -10.26 -4.64
N LEU A 18 -21.45 -10.17 -4.05
CA LEU A 18 -20.44 -11.24 -4.09
C LEU A 18 -20.87 -12.52 -3.37
N ARG A 19 -21.76 -12.42 -2.36
CA ARG A 19 -22.29 -13.59 -1.61
C ARG A 19 -23.32 -14.41 -2.39
N ARG A 20 -23.75 -13.93 -3.57
CA ARG A 20 -24.81 -14.55 -4.39
C ARG A 20 -24.28 -14.80 -5.81
N PRO A 21 -24.87 -15.73 -6.57
CA PRO A 21 -24.54 -15.86 -7.99
C PRO A 21 -24.77 -14.53 -8.71
N PRO A 22 -23.87 -14.11 -9.63
CA PRO A 22 -24.04 -12.87 -10.37
C PRO A 22 -25.30 -12.96 -11.24
N VAL A 23 -26.08 -11.87 -11.24
CA VAL A 23 -27.13 -11.66 -12.23
C VAL A 23 -26.51 -11.28 -13.58
N PRO A 24 -27.19 -11.45 -14.73
CA PRO A 24 -26.59 -11.19 -16.05
C PRO A 24 -25.99 -9.79 -16.26
N ARG A 25 -26.48 -8.78 -15.51
CA ARG A 25 -25.94 -7.41 -15.50
C ARG A 25 -25.92 -6.88 -14.05
N PRO A 26 -24.91 -7.24 -13.25
CA PRO A 26 -24.85 -6.79 -11.87
C PRO A 26 -24.55 -5.29 -11.82
N ALA A 27 -25.31 -4.55 -11.04
CA ALA A 27 -25.15 -3.10 -10.90
C ALA A 27 -24.05 -2.77 -9.88
N LEU A 28 -22.80 -3.12 -10.18
CA LEU A 28 -21.65 -2.67 -9.42
C LEU A 28 -21.34 -1.23 -9.83
N LEU A 29 -21.82 -0.27 -9.05
CA LEU A 29 -21.66 1.16 -9.34
C LEU A 29 -20.48 1.75 -8.57
N VAL A 30 -19.60 2.42 -9.30
CA VAL A 30 -18.57 3.27 -8.69
C VAL A 30 -19.23 4.57 -8.26
N SER A 31 -19.33 4.79 -6.95
CA SER A 31 -19.81 6.06 -6.41
C SER A 31 -18.68 7.08 -6.34
N ALA A 32 -19.01 8.35 -6.60
CA ALA A 32 -18.14 9.46 -6.18
C ALA A 32 -18.51 9.83 -4.74
N GLY A 33 -17.69 9.41 -3.78
CA GLY A 33 -17.72 10.00 -2.46
C GLY A 33 -17.40 11.49 -2.54
N THR A 34 -17.86 12.27 -1.56
CA THR A 34 -17.54 13.70 -1.43
C THR A 34 -16.20 13.95 -0.74
N ARG A 35 -15.56 12.88 -0.25
CA ARG A 35 -14.26 12.94 0.43
C ARG A 35 -13.13 12.74 -0.59
N GLU A 36 -11.95 13.24 -0.25
CA GLU A 36 -10.72 12.81 -0.91
C GLU A 36 -10.60 11.28 -0.84
N ILE A 37 -10.29 10.66 -1.99
CA ILE A 37 -10.24 9.20 -2.16
C ILE A 37 -9.30 8.52 -1.13
N PHE A 38 -8.24 9.20 -0.72
CA PHE A 38 -7.28 8.72 0.30
C PHE A 38 -7.90 8.46 1.67
N PHE A 39 -8.97 9.18 2.01
CA PHE A 39 -9.65 9.10 3.30
C PHE A 39 -11.06 8.50 3.18
N ASP A 40 -11.43 8.02 1.99
CA ASP A 40 -12.73 7.41 1.74
C ASP A 40 -12.67 5.91 2.09
N ASP A 41 -13.16 5.59 3.29
CA ASP A 41 -13.26 4.22 3.79
C ASP A 41 -14.04 3.28 2.87
N ASP A 42 -15.11 3.76 2.23
CA ASP A 42 -15.95 2.95 1.37
C ASP A 42 -15.22 2.61 0.05
N PHE A 43 -14.53 3.62 -0.51
CA PHE A 43 -13.68 3.44 -1.69
C PHE A 43 -12.51 2.51 -1.43
N GLN A 44 -11.71 2.79 -0.39
CA GLN A 44 -10.47 2.06 -0.13
C GLN A 44 -10.75 0.60 0.25
N LEU A 45 -11.84 0.34 0.98
CA LEU A 45 -12.26 -1.03 1.27
C LEU A 45 -12.75 -1.76 0.02
N SER A 46 -13.56 -1.11 -0.82
CA SER A 46 -14.06 -1.74 -2.06
C SER A 46 -12.92 -2.11 -3.01
N LEU A 47 -11.94 -1.21 -3.18
CA LEU A 47 -10.76 -1.46 -3.99
C LEU A 47 -9.89 -2.58 -3.40
N TRP A 48 -9.69 -2.58 -2.08
CA TRP A 48 -8.94 -3.65 -1.40
C TRP A 48 -9.61 -5.02 -1.58
N ILE A 49 -10.94 -5.11 -1.47
CA ILE A 49 -11.69 -6.36 -1.74
C ILE A 49 -11.41 -6.84 -3.17
N CYS A 50 -11.40 -5.95 -4.17
CA CYS A 50 -11.09 -6.31 -5.55
C CYS A 50 -9.66 -6.84 -5.72
N TYR A 51 -8.68 -6.28 -5.01
CA TYR A 51 -7.30 -6.78 -5.01
C TYR A 51 -7.15 -8.15 -4.34
N GLU A 52 -7.80 -8.37 -3.19
CA GLU A 52 -7.77 -9.68 -2.52
C GLU A 52 -8.47 -10.75 -3.37
N LEU A 53 -9.59 -10.42 -4.04
CA LEU A 53 -10.24 -11.35 -4.99
C LEU A 53 -9.31 -11.79 -6.12
N ARG A 54 -8.40 -10.92 -6.57
CA ARG A 54 -7.45 -11.24 -7.65
C ARG A 54 -6.26 -12.08 -7.19
N THR A 55 -5.96 -12.08 -5.90
CA THR A 55 -4.71 -12.66 -5.36
C THR A 55 -4.93 -13.87 -4.46
N ARG A 56 -6.00 -13.87 -3.65
CA ARG A 56 -6.28 -14.94 -2.67
C ARG A 56 -7.74 -15.39 -2.61
N GLY A 57 -8.70 -14.50 -2.88
CA GLY A 57 -10.14 -14.78 -2.75
C GLY A 57 -10.67 -14.69 -1.31
N PHE A 58 -11.97 -14.95 -1.16
CA PHE A 58 -12.65 -15.00 0.14
C PHE A 58 -13.52 -16.26 0.26
N ASP A 59 -13.67 -16.79 1.47
CA ASP A 59 -14.34 -18.07 1.76
C ASP A 59 -15.86 -18.00 1.55
N ASP A 60 -16.44 -16.80 1.60
CA ASP A 60 -17.89 -16.54 1.52
C ASP A 60 -18.32 -15.78 0.25
N VAL A 61 -17.45 -15.76 -0.77
CA VAL A 61 -17.78 -15.30 -2.14
C VAL A 61 -18.31 -16.48 -2.95
N HIS A 62 -19.35 -16.24 -3.75
CA HIS A 62 -19.94 -17.26 -4.60
C HIS A 62 -19.02 -17.58 -5.80
N ALA A 63 -18.72 -18.87 -6.02
CA ALA A 63 -17.73 -19.32 -7.02
C ALA A 63 -17.97 -18.81 -8.45
N SER A 64 -19.23 -18.58 -8.84
CA SER A 64 -19.58 -18.02 -10.16
C SER A 64 -19.06 -16.60 -10.45
N TRP A 65 -18.40 -15.94 -9.48
CA TRP A 65 -17.74 -14.65 -9.69
C TRP A 65 -16.31 -14.73 -10.22
N GLU A 66 -15.64 -15.90 -10.17
CA GLU A 66 -14.18 -16.06 -10.40
C GLU A 66 -13.69 -15.37 -11.69
N ASP A 67 -14.43 -15.53 -12.79
CA ASP A 67 -14.11 -14.91 -14.08
C ASP A 67 -15.20 -13.95 -14.58
N HIS A 68 -16.07 -13.47 -13.69
CA HIS A 68 -17.21 -12.66 -14.10
C HIS A 68 -16.76 -11.26 -14.56
N PRO A 69 -17.03 -10.84 -15.82
CA PRO A 69 -16.43 -9.64 -16.41
C PRO A 69 -16.84 -8.33 -15.72
N ALA A 70 -18.01 -8.31 -15.06
CA ALA A 70 -18.45 -7.13 -14.32
C ALA A 70 -17.53 -6.79 -13.14
N LEU A 71 -16.90 -7.79 -12.51
CA LEU A 71 -15.95 -7.55 -11.42
C LEU A 71 -14.67 -6.91 -11.95
N ALA A 72 -14.16 -7.38 -13.10
CA ALA A 72 -13.01 -6.78 -13.76
C ALA A 72 -13.28 -5.34 -14.22
N GLN A 73 -14.47 -5.07 -14.76
CA GLN A 73 -14.88 -3.71 -15.16
C GLN A 73 -15.00 -2.78 -13.95
N PHE A 74 -15.63 -3.24 -12.87
CA PHE A 74 -15.74 -2.48 -11.63
C PHE A 74 -14.37 -2.16 -11.05
N HIS A 75 -13.49 -3.16 -10.97
CA HIS A 75 -12.13 -2.99 -10.46
C HIS A 75 -11.34 -1.99 -11.31
N ALA A 76 -11.35 -2.12 -12.64
CA ALA A 76 -10.66 -1.20 -13.54
C ALA A 76 -11.12 0.26 -13.35
N ALA A 77 -12.43 0.47 -13.14
CA ALA A 77 -12.98 1.80 -12.89
C ALA A 77 -12.50 2.40 -11.54
N LEU A 78 -12.37 1.58 -10.50
CA LEU A 78 -11.76 2.01 -9.24
C LEU A 78 -10.26 2.32 -9.41
N GLU A 79 -9.51 1.48 -10.12
CA GLU A 79 -8.08 1.67 -10.37
C GLU A 79 -7.80 2.96 -11.15
N THR A 80 -8.60 3.27 -12.17
CA THR A 80 -8.46 4.53 -12.92
C THR A 80 -8.54 5.74 -11.99
N ARG A 81 -9.58 5.79 -11.15
CA ARG A 81 -9.76 6.89 -10.18
C ARG A 81 -8.66 6.93 -9.13
N TRP A 82 -8.21 5.75 -8.70
CA TRP A 82 -7.16 5.64 -7.70
C TRP A 82 -5.83 6.15 -8.25
N GLU A 83 -5.48 5.74 -9.47
CA GLU A 83 -4.27 6.20 -10.14
C GLU A 83 -4.31 7.70 -10.42
N GLU A 84 -5.44 8.24 -10.89
CA GLU A 84 -5.63 9.69 -11.08
C GLU A 84 -5.37 10.45 -9.77
N SER A 85 -5.88 9.92 -8.65
CA SER A 85 -5.64 10.51 -7.33
C SER A 85 -4.16 10.47 -6.95
N LEU A 86 -3.50 9.31 -7.11
CA LEU A 86 -2.07 9.18 -6.84
C LEU A 86 -1.22 10.13 -7.69
N ARG A 87 -1.56 10.31 -8.96
CA ARG A 87 -0.88 11.24 -9.88
C ARG A 87 -1.12 12.71 -9.53
N SER A 88 -2.18 13.02 -8.80
CA SER A 88 -2.46 14.37 -8.29
C SER A 88 -1.68 14.73 -7.02
N LEU A 89 -1.01 13.75 -6.39
CA LEU A 89 -0.17 14.03 -5.24
C LEU A 89 0.97 14.95 -5.66
N THR A 90 1.23 15.94 -4.82
CA THR A 90 2.34 16.87 -4.98
C THR A 90 3.38 16.56 -3.93
N GLU A 91 4.65 16.52 -4.35
CA GLU A 91 5.76 16.37 -3.40
C GLU A 91 5.83 17.63 -2.54
N ALA A 92 5.66 17.48 -1.23
CA ALA A 92 5.90 18.58 -0.30
C ALA A 92 7.41 18.86 -0.12
N THR A 93 8.26 17.89 -0.47
CA THR A 93 9.72 17.96 -0.28
C THR A 93 10.39 18.61 -1.50
N GLN A 94 11.10 19.72 -1.29
CA GLN A 94 11.90 20.34 -2.35
C GLN A 94 13.12 19.47 -2.66
N PRO A 95 13.46 19.24 -3.94
CA PRO A 95 14.72 18.59 -4.30
C PRO A 95 15.88 19.46 -3.82
N ALA A 96 16.90 18.84 -3.23
CA ALA A 96 18.14 19.55 -2.91
C ALA A 96 18.82 20.02 -4.22
N GLU A 97 19.58 21.12 -4.18
CA GLU A 97 20.38 21.53 -5.33
C GLU A 97 21.69 20.73 -5.37
N LEU A 98 22.04 20.13 -6.52
CA LEU A 98 23.34 19.49 -6.72
C LEU A 98 24.31 20.37 -7.47
N SER A 99 25.59 20.22 -7.11
CA SER A 99 26.69 20.67 -7.95
C SER A 99 26.74 19.87 -9.27
N GLY A 100 27.42 20.43 -10.27
CA GLY A 100 27.66 19.71 -11.53
C GLY A 100 28.42 18.38 -11.35
N GLU A 101 29.26 18.29 -10.32
CA GLU A 101 29.95 17.07 -9.91
C GLU A 101 28.97 16.04 -9.32
N GLY A 102 28.06 16.48 -8.44
CA GLY A 102 26.99 15.64 -7.90
C GLY A 102 26.07 15.08 -8.99
N LEU A 103 25.71 15.89 -9.99
CA LEU A 103 24.95 15.44 -11.16
C LEU A 103 25.73 14.46 -12.03
N ALA A 104 27.04 14.65 -12.20
CA ALA A 104 27.88 13.74 -12.98
C ALA A 104 28.02 12.38 -12.29
N GLU A 105 28.16 12.36 -10.97
CA GLU A 105 28.21 11.12 -10.19
C GLU A 105 26.87 10.39 -10.24
N LEU A 106 25.76 11.11 -10.09
CA LEU A 106 24.42 10.54 -10.23
C LEU A 106 24.16 9.92 -11.59
N ARG A 107 24.62 10.55 -12.68
CA ARG A 107 24.48 10.01 -14.04
C ARG A 107 25.20 8.67 -14.23
N LYS A 108 26.28 8.41 -13.48
CA LYS A 108 26.94 7.09 -13.48
C LYS A 108 26.04 6.03 -12.83
N HIS A 109 25.26 6.41 -11.81
CA HIS A 109 24.30 5.55 -11.11
C HIS A 109 22.91 5.49 -11.78
N HIS A 110 22.59 6.40 -12.71
CA HIS A 110 21.32 6.41 -13.47
C HIS A 110 21.06 5.13 -14.29
N ALA A 111 22.09 4.28 -14.48
CA ALA A 111 21.94 2.94 -15.07
C ALA A 111 21.07 1.99 -14.22
N PHE A 112 20.81 2.32 -12.95
CA PHE A 112 20.01 1.51 -12.01
C PHE A 112 18.50 1.56 -12.30
N TRP A 113 18.01 2.62 -12.95
CA TRP A 113 16.57 2.92 -13.06
C TRP A 113 15.91 2.43 -14.36
N GLN A 114 16.67 1.87 -15.30
CA GLN A 114 16.04 1.23 -16.46
C GLN A 114 15.58 -0.19 -16.07
N PRO A 115 14.30 -0.55 -16.28
CA PRO A 115 13.79 -1.89 -16.02
C PRO A 115 14.55 -2.96 -16.83
N ARG A 116 15.61 -3.50 -16.24
CA ARG A 116 16.43 -4.57 -16.82
C ARG A 116 16.18 -5.89 -16.11
N ARG A 117 16.77 -6.96 -16.66
CA ARG A 117 16.78 -8.28 -16.04
C ARG A 117 17.33 -8.24 -14.61
N GLU A 118 18.28 -7.35 -14.30
CA GLU A 118 18.85 -7.19 -12.96
C GLU A 118 17.83 -6.64 -11.93
N MET A 119 16.93 -5.73 -12.31
CA MET A 119 15.90 -5.22 -11.39
C MET A 119 14.89 -6.32 -11.01
N ARG A 120 14.63 -7.28 -11.93
CA ARG A 120 13.82 -8.47 -11.63
C ARG A 120 14.52 -9.47 -10.71
N SER A 121 15.86 -9.53 -10.66
CA SER A 121 16.54 -10.31 -9.61
C SER A 121 16.44 -9.60 -8.27
N VAL A 122 16.70 -8.29 -8.21
CA VAL A 122 16.61 -7.52 -6.95
C VAL A 122 15.19 -7.58 -6.36
N LEU A 123 14.13 -7.40 -7.17
CA LEU A 123 12.76 -7.54 -6.66
C LEU A 123 12.44 -8.97 -6.17
N ARG A 124 13.05 -10.00 -6.78
CA ARG A 124 12.92 -11.38 -6.28
C ARG A 124 13.69 -11.60 -4.99
N ASP A 125 14.84 -10.96 -4.82
CA ASP A 125 15.63 -11.03 -3.59
C ASP A 125 14.87 -10.33 -2.45
N ILE A 126 14.34 -9.11 -2.69
CA ILE A 126 13.45 -8.40 -1.74
C ILE A 126 12.23 -9.26 -1.38
N GLN A 127 11.58 -9.89 -2.36
CA GLN A 127 10.49 -10.83 -2.10
C GLN A 127 10.96 -12.04 -1.29
N GLY A 128 12.14 -12.59 -1.60
CA GLY A 128 12.74 -13.70 -0.88
C GLY A 128 12.98 -13.37 0.58
N ASP A 129 13.48 -12.18 0.88
CA ASP A 129 13.70 -11.71 2.25
C ASP A 129 12.37 -11.49 2.99
N ALA A 130 11.38 -10.86 2.33
CA ALA A 130 10.08 -10.58 2.93
C ALA A 130 9.23 -11.85 3.21
N TYR A 131 9.24 -12.81 2.28
CA TYR A 131 8.44 -14.03 2.36
C TYR A 131 9.22 -15.24 2.90
N GLY A 132 10.51 -15.04 3.23
CA GLY A 132 11.42 -16.08 3.70
C GLY A 132 12.01 -16.90 2.56
N ALA A 133 13.33 -17.02 2.53
CA ALA A 133 13.99 -18.13 1.85
C ALA A 133 13.72 -19.42 2.67
N ARG A 134 13.95 -20.60 2.07
CA ARG A 134 13.62 -21.94 2.63
C ARG A 134 14.01 -22.22 4.11
N SER A 135 14.78 -21.35 4.78
CA SER A 135 15.21 -21.44 6.18
C SER A 135 14.94 -20.20 7.06
N SER A 136 14.55 -19.03 6.50
CA SER A 136 14.21 -17.83 7.28
C SER A 136 12.69 -17.69 7.43
N ARG A 137 12.22 -17.30 8.62
CA ARG A 137 10.77 -17.07 8.83
C ARG A 137 10.35 -15.83 8.06
N ALA A 138 9.29 -15.94 7.27
CA ALA A 138 8.65 -14.82 6.59
C ALA A 138 8.38 -13.66 7.56
N HIS A 139 8.53 -12.42 7.11
CA HIS A 139 8.24 -11.23 7.92
C HIS A 139 6.80 -11.22 8.44
N SER A 140 5.84 -11.77 7.67
CA SER A 140 4.46 -11.93 8.13
C SER A 140 4.32 -12.87 9.33
N VAL A 141 5.11 -13.95 9.38
CA VAL A 141 5.16 -14.87 10.52
C VAL A 141 5.81 -14.20 11.72
N LEU A 142 6.94 -13.50 11.51
CA LEU A 142 7.61 -12.75 12.57
C LEU A 142 6.71 -11.65 13.13
N PHE A 143 5.99 -10.91 12.28
CA PHE A 143 5.01 -9.92 12.69
C PHE A 143 3.89 -10.57 13.51
N THR A 144 3.27 -11.63 13.00
CA THR A 144 2.19 -12.37 13.68
C THR A 144 2.63 -12.89 15.05
N VAL A 145 3.85 -13.42 15.15
CA VAL A 145 4.43 -13.87 16.44
C VAL A 145 4.63 -12.69 17.38
N THR A 146 5.17 -11.58 16.88
CA THR A 146 5.43 -10.36 17.66
C THR A 146 4.13 -9.75 18.22
N VAL A 147 3.05 -9.75 17.43
CA VAL A 147 1.77 -9.17 17.84
C VAL A 147 0.79 -10.20 18.39
N ARG A 148 1.20 -11.45 18.61
CA ARG A 148 0.30 -12.55 19.01
C ARG A 148 -0.45 -12.27 20.30
N ASP A 149 0.20 -11.60 21.25
CA ASP A 149 -0.37 -11.24 22.55
C ASP A 149 -1.08 -9.87 22.52
N LEU A 150 -1.02 -9.18 21.38
CA LEU A 150 -1.61 -7.88 21.14
C LEU A 150 -2.82 -8.07 20.22
N ASP A 151 -3.92 -8.64 20.73
CA ASP A 151 -5.23 -8.84 20.04
C ASP A 151 -5.42 -7.90 18.83
N PRO A 152 -4.89 -8.27 17.64
CA PRO A 152 -4.60 -7.27 16.63
C PRO A 152 -5.86 -7.00 15.84
N ALA A 153 -6.15 -5.72 15.69
CA ALA A 153 -7.27 -5.23 14.89
C ALA A 153 -7.27 -5.87 13.49
N GLY A 154 -8.42 -6.42 13.09
CA GLY A 154 -8.62 -6.99 11.76
C GLY A 154 -8.77 -5.90 10.70
N VAL A 155 -8.91 -6.30 9.43
CA VAL A 155 -9.14 -5.36 8.32
C VAL A 155 -10.34 -4.45 8.57
N ASP A 156 -11.38 -4.94 9.27
CA ASP A 156 -12.58 -4.19 9.63
C ASP A 156 -12.28 -2.91 10.44
N GLU A 157 -11.22 -2.92 11.23
CA GLU A 157 -10.79 -1.83 12.09
C GLU A 157 -9.69 -0.96 11.47
N MET A 158 -9.13 -1.36 10.31
CA MET A 158 -8.06 -0.61 9.66
C MET A 158 -8.60 0.67 9.02
N PRO A 159 -8.02 1.87 9.27
CA PRO A 159 -8.49 3.09 8.65
C PRO A 159 -8.23 3.11 7.12
N ALA A 160 -9.03 3.90 6.38
CA ALA A 160 -8.87 4.10 4.94
C ALA A 160 -7.43 4.37 4.49
N LEU A 161 -6.63 5.10 5.28
CA LEU A 161 -5.24 5.42 4.95
C LEU A 161 -4.33 4.19 4.97
N THR A 162 -4.56 3.23 5.87
CA THR A 162 -3.84 1.95 5.86
C THR A 162 -4.16 1.18 4.58
N LEU A 163 -5.45 1.11 4.22
CA LEU A 163 -5.89 0.48 2.98
C LEU A 163 -5.35 1.20 1.74
N SER A 164 -5.26 2.53 1.76
CA SER A 164 -4.69 3.34 0.68
C SER A 164 -3.25 2.96 0.36
N LEU A 165 -2.41 2.76 1.40
CA LEU A 165 -1.03 2.32 1.22
C LEU A 165 -0.95 0.94 0.58
N VAL A 166 -1.74 -0.01 1.08
CA VAL A 166 -1.79 -1.37 0.55
C VAL A 166 -2.31 -1.36 -0.89
N ASN A 167 -3.35 -0.57 -1.18
CA ASN A 167 -3.93 -0.44 -2.51
C ASN A 167 -2.95 0.22 -3.51
N ALA A 168 -2.14 1.20 -3.08
CA ALA A 168 -1.06 1.76 -3.92
C ALA A 168 -0.03 0.68 -4.29
N LEU A 169 0.43 -0.10 -3.29
CA LEU A 169 1.36 -1.19 -3.53
C LEU A 169 0.77 -2.26 -4.45
N SER A 170 -0.50 -2.63 -4.27
CA SER A 170 -1.22 -3.58 -5.14
C SER A 170 -1.34 -3.06 -6.57
N LEU A 171 -1.74 -1.79 -6.76
CA LEU A 171 -1.81 -1.17 -8.08
C LEU A 171 -0.45 -1.23 -8.80
N PHE A 172 0.62 -0.82 -8.12
CA PHE A 172 1.95 -0.82 -8.74
C PHE A 172 2.49 -2.23 -8.99
N GLY A 173 2.19 -3.18 -8.10
CA GLY A 173 2.63 -4.57 -8.20
C GLY A 173 1.91 -5.40 -9.26
N LEU A 174 0.65 -5.07 -9.58
CA LEU A 174 -0.19 -5.86 -10.49
C LEU A 174 -0.20 -5.35 -11.94
N HIS A 175 0.39 -4.18 -12.20
CA HIS A 175 0.38 -3.54 -13.52
C HIS A 175 1.79 -3.31 -14.05
N GLN A 176 2.15 -4.01 -15.13
CA GLN A 176 3.49 -3.92 -15.73
C GLN A 176 3.90 -2.50 -16.14
N ARG A 177 2.93 -1.66 -16.55
CA ARG A 177 3.18 -0.25 -16.89
C ARG A 177 3.55 0.62 -15.69
N LEU A 178 3.35 0.13 -14.46
CA LEU A 178 3.59 0.84 -13.20
C LEU A 178 4.79 0.25 -12.43
N VAL A 179 5.61 -0.60 -13.05
CA VAL A 179 6.78 -1.18 -12.39
C VAL A 179 7.76 -0.11 -11.92
N GLY A 180 7.95 1.00 -12.66
CA GLY A 180 8.74 2.13 -12.17
C GLY A 180 8.21 2.69 -10.85
N ALA A 181 6.89 2.87 -10.75
CA ALA A 181 6.23 3.32 -9.53
C ALA A 181 6.37 2.29 -8.39
N LEU A 182 6.34 0.99 -8.67
CA LEU A 182 6.62 -0.03 -7.65
C LEU A 182 8.04 0.14 -7.07
N VAL A 183 9.05 0.34 -7.93
CA VAL A 183 10.44 0.52 -7.50
C VAL A 183 10.57 1.79 -6.65
N GLY A 184 9.97 2.90 -7.08
CA GLY A 184 9.96 4.14 -6.30
C GLY A 184 9.28 3.99 -4.94
N PHE A 185 8.14 3.28 -4.90
CA PHE A 185 7.41 3.02 -3.67
C PHE A 185 8.24 2.17 -2.68
N LEU A 186 8.86 1.09 -3.14
CA LEU A 186 9.72 0.25 -2.28
C LEU A 186 10.97 0.99 -1.81
N THR A 187 11.56 1.82 -2.68
CA THR A 187 12.71 2.68 -2.31
C THR A 187 12.33 3.63 -1.16
N ALA A 188 11.13 4.22 -1.22
CA ALA A 188 10.62 5.07 -0.16
C ALA A 188 10.36 4.30 1.15
N VAL A 189 9.82 3.07 1.08
CA VAL A 189 9.63 2.21 2.26
C VAL A 189 10.95 1.93 2.96
N ASP A 190 11.99 1.54 2.22
CA ASP A 190 13.32 1.30 2.79
C ASP A 190 13.90 2.58 3.42
N THR A 191 13.65 3.73 2.80
CA THR A 191 14.08 5.03 3.34
C THR A 191 13.39 5.40 4.65
N ILE A 192 12.14 4.98 4.83
CA ILE A 192 11.35 5.24 6.04
C ILE A 192 11.68 4.22 7.14
N GLY A 193 12.17 3.02 6.76
CA GLY A 193 12.25 1.83 7.61
C GLY A 193 13.44 1.70 8.57
N GLY A 194 14.54 2.47 8.42
CA GLY A 194 15.59 2.42 9.45
C GLY A 194 17.04 2.69 9.05
N ASP A 195 17.34 3.08 7.81
CA ASP A 195 18.70 3.48 7.47
C ASP A 195 18.83 5.01 7.39
N PRO A 196 19.54 5.69 8.32
CA PRO A 196 19.86 7.12 8.18
C PRO A 196 20.68 7.42 6.92
N PHE A 197 21.31 6.42 6.28
CA PHE A 197 21.96 6.56 4.98
C PHE A 197 20.98 6.47 3.79
N ALA A 198 19.73 6.06 3.97
CA ALA A 198 18.73 6.12 2.91
C ALA A 198 18.26 7.57 2.63
N GLN A 199 18.44 8.48 3.59
CA GLN A 199 18.35 9.93 3.35
C GLN A 199 19.46 10.47 2.43
N LEU A 200 20.50 9.65 2.17
CA LEU A 200 21.59 9.96 1.24
C LEU A 200 21.41 9.31 -0.12
N LEU A 201 20.30 8.61 -0.42
CA LEU A 201 19.97 8.29 -1.81
C LEU A 201 19.60 9.59 -2.52
N PRO A 202 20.51 10.20 -3.30
CA PRO A 202 20.26 11.49 -3.89
C PRO A 202 19.52 11.21 -5.19
N VAL A 203 18.28 10.69 -5.15
CA VAL A 203 17.49 10.53 -6.37
C VAL A 203 16.89 11.90 -6.69
N GLN A 204 17.72 12.81 -7.18
CA GLN A 204 17.29 14.18 -7.43
C GLN A 204 16.53 14.38 -8.74
N CYS A 205 16.34 13.32 -9.54
CA CYS A 205 15.38 13.33 -10.63
C CYS A 205 15.09 11.89 -11.09
N PRO A 206 14.28 11.11 -10.32
CA PRO A 206 13.84 9.82 -10.79
C PRO A 206 13.03 10.01 -12.08
N PRO A 207 13.03 9.04 -13.01
CA PRO A 207 12.02 8.97 -14.06
C PRO A 207 10.62 9.20 -13.48
N ASP A 208 9.73 9.86 -14.24
CA ASP A 208 8.42 10.29 -13.74
C ASP A 208 7.58 9.16 -13.12
N ASP A 209 7.72 7.94 -13.64
CA ASP A 209 7.06 6.74 -13.12
C ASP A 209 7.65 6.29 -11.78
N VAL A 210 8.97 6.34 -11.60
CA VAL A 210 9.62 6.09 -10.30
C VAL A 210 9.24 7.17 -9.29
N ARG A 211 9.25 8.44 -9.70
CA ARG A 211 8.88 9.57 -8.85
C ARG A 211 7.46 9.40 -8.30
N LEU A 212 6.50 9.05 -9.16
CA LEU A 212 5.11 8.77 -8.74
C LEU A 212 5.03 7.79 -7.55
N GLY A 213 5.76 6.67 -7.63
CA GLY A 213 5.79 5.67 -6.57
C GLY A 213 6.37 6.18 -5.27
N PHE A 214 7.48 6.90 -5.37
CA PHE A 214 8.17 7.51 -4.22
C PHE A 214 7.28 8.55 -3.54
N THR A 215 6.72 9.50 -4.31
CA THR A 215 5.76 10.51 -3.82
C THR A 215 4.57 9.84 -3.14
N ALA A 216 3.97 8.84 -3.78
CA ALA A 216 2.81 8.12 -3.24
C ALA A 216 3.10 7.51 -1.87
N CYS A 217 4.23 6.81 -1.71
CA CYS A 217 4.61 6.21 -0.44
C CYS A 217 4.80 7.28 0.65
N HIS A 218 5.58 8.31 0.36
CA HIS A 218 5.90 9.37 1.34
C HIS A 218 4.64 10.11 1.80
N GLU A 219 3.81 10.57 0.86
CA GLU A 219 2.61 11.36 1.17
C GLU A 219 1.56 10.54 1.92
N LEU A 220 1.35 9.27 1.53
CA LEU A 220 0.41 8.40 2.23
C LEU A 220 0.90 8.02 3.64
N HIS A 221 2.21 7.76 3.82
CA HIS A 221 2.79 7.55 5.15
C HIS A 221 2.69 8.80 6.03
N ALA A 222 2.95 9.99 5.48
CA ALA A 222 2.81 11.25 6.21
C ALA A 222 1.36 11.45 6.68
N ARG A 223 0.38 11.24 5.79
CA ARG A 223 -1.05 11.32 6.13
C ARG A 223 -1.46 10.28 7.17
N LEU A 224 -0.99 9.04 7.08
CA LEU A 224 -1.25 8.00 8.08
C LEU A 224 -0.68 8.38 9.44
N THR A 225 0.56 8.88 9.48
CA THR A 225 1.22 9.32 10.71
C THR A 225 0.43 10.46 11.37
N GLN A 226 -0.01 11.44 10.59
CA GLN A 226 -0.87 12.53 11.07
C GLN A 226 -2.20 12.00 11.61
N HIS A 227 -2.84 11.05 10.91
CA HIS A 227 -4.08 10.43 11.37
C HIS A 227 -3.90 9.68 12.70
N VAL A 228 -2.84 8.87 12.83
CA VAL A 228 -2.53 8.16 14.08
C VAL A 228 -2.28 9.14 15.21
N HIS A 229 -1.50 10.20 14.96
CA HIS A 229 -1.24 11.24 15.95
C HIS A 229 -2.53 11.94 16.39
N ALA A 230 -3.39 12.36 15.45
CA ALA A 230 -4.67 13.00 15.75
C ALA A 230 -5.62 12.06 16.53
N SER A 231 -5.67 10.78 16.18
CA SER A 231 -6.45 9.76 16.88
C SER A 231 -5.94 9.54 18.31
N LEU A 232 -4.63 9.55 18.52
CA LEU A 232 -4.02 9.51 19.86
C LEU A 232 -4.42 10.73 20.70
N GLN A 233 -4.30 11.94 20.15
CA GLN A 233 -4.68 13.18 20.85
C GLN A 233 -6.17 13.21 21.21
N ALA A 234 -7.02 12.65 20.35
CA ALA A 234 -8.45 12.50 20.61
C ALA A 234 -8.81 11.32 21.54
N GLY A 235 -7.81 10.58 22.02
CA GLY A 235 -8.01 9.42 22.90
C GLY A 235 -8.62 8.19 22.21
N ARG A 236 -8.68 8.16 20.88
CA ARG A 236 -9.19 7.05 20.07
C ARG A 236 -8.05 6.10 19.68
N THR A 237 -7.44 5.46 20.68
CA THR A 237 -6.38 4.47 20.45
C THR A 237 -6.76 3.11 21.03
N SER A 238 -6.54 2.05 20.25
CA SER A 238 -6.63 0.65 20.71
C SER A 238 -5.57 0.31 21.77
N LEU A 239 -4.56 1.17 21.97
CA LEU A 239 -3.48 0.99 22.95
C LEU A 239 -3.81 1.53 24.36
N ARG A 240 -5.03 2.02 24.62
CA ARG A 240 -5.42 2.52 25.96
C ARG A 240 -5.16 1.45 27.03
N GLY A 241 -4.16 1.70 27.88
CA GLY A 241 -3.80 0.85 29.01
C GLY A 241 -2.99 -0.41 28.68
N ARG A 242 -2.59 -0.63 27.41
CA ARG A 242 -1.85 -1.86 27.05
C ARG A 242 -0.36 -1.66 26.91
N TRP A 243 0.15 -0.66 26.19
CA TRP A 243 1.61 -0.44 26.08
C TRP A 243 1.93 1.01 25.70
N LEU A 244 2.25 1.83 26.70
CA LEU A 244 3.24 2.88 26.51
C LEU A 244 4.46 2.39 27.26
N VAL A 245 5.42 1.81 26.52
CA VAL A 245 6.75 1.54 27.06
C VAL A 245 7.26 2.89 27.58
N SER A 246 7.29 3.07 28.90
CA SER A 246 7.96 4.21 29.51
C SER A 246 9.36 4.27 28.90
N GLN A 247 9.82 5.45 28.49
CA GLN A 247 11.10 5.67 27.79
C GLN A 247 12.34 5.11 28.54
N GLY A 248 12.48 3.80 28.55
CA GLY A 248 13.55 3.03 29.15
C GLY A 248 14.23 2.29 28.02
N ARG A 249 15.36 2.84 27.60
CA ARG A 249 16.37 2.30 26.66
C ARG A 249 16.08 0.88 26.17
N VAL A 250 15.61 0.75 24.94
CA VAL A 250 15.66 -0.51 24.20
C VAL A 250 17.13 -0.74 23.85
N ASN A 251 17.78 -1.63 24.60
CA ASN A 251 19.05 -2.23 24.18
C ASN A 251 18.76 -3.16 23.01
N VAL A 252 19.12 -2.74 21.80
CA VAL A 252 19.17 -3.64 20.64
C VAL A 252 20.54 -4.29 20.64
N GLY A 253 20.63 -5.46 21.26
CA GLY A 253 21.81 -6.31 21.21
C GLY A 253 21.37 -7.72 20.83
N CYS A 254 21.62 -8.09 19.57
CA CYS A 254 22.02 -9.39 19.06
C CYS A 254 22.17 -9.29 17.54
#